data_AF-A0A137Q2P3-F1
#
_entry.id   AF-A0A137Q2P3-F1
#
_cell.length_a   1.000
_cell.length_b   1.000
_cell.length_c   1.000
_cell.angle_alpha   90.00
_cell.angle_beta   90.00
_cell.angle_gamma   90.00
#
_symmetry.space_group_name_H-M   'P 1'
#
loop_
_entity.id
_entity.type
_entity.pdbx_description
1 polymer ?
#
loop_
_entity_poly.entity_id
_entity_poly.type
_entity_poly.pdbx_seq_one_letter_code
_entity_poly.pdbx_strand_id
1 'polypeptide(L)'
;MPPKESTKAKNKKSPTKKELKAQARRGENWYFEDGSTVIQVEEKLFNIHRTLFERESTFFQTLFSLPQGESLEGSSDDNPIVCQDMIADFRALCWAIYCNPREILAQQNWKTIDFPRMVRLVAISHKYDCITLRDWALDVLDAYSVDNPGKLVYPCKEWGSCGRILDLAYQCARKDLAERIEKDWLGRIEDRSHNESLIAFDQALTAAERSNYLRQFHGRAYYSYLKSTGIFNTRAQDSFGTTSVPGVTSCMDESLAAFNDQRKLRIYQGFWSLSQLRLTLTQAPKLDDNASCSQHSRDCAEGWKNWWKAAFDDNMQAGMSWNDPGDLIKMINDKAQSRERLYYSGCYTFPCDRFLKKQVVSMKANFDNTIPDRFGIPKE
;
A
#
# COMPACT_ATOMS: atom_id res chain seq x y z
N MET A 1 61.73 18.88 -6.42
CA MET A 1 60.92 19.67 -7.38
C MET A 1 61.58 19.52 -8.73
N PRO A 2 60.88 19.29 -9.87
CA PRO A 2 59.43 19.33 -10.18
C PRO A 2 58.92 17.94 -10.71
N PRO A 3 57.78 17.81 -11.43
CA PRO A 3 56.43 18.37 -11.26
C PRO A 3 55.34 17.29 -11.04
N LYS A 4 54.18 17.73 -10.54
CA LYS A 4 52.97 16.95 -10.26
C LYS A 4 52.22 16.59 -11.56
N GLU A 5 51.93 15.30 -11.77
CA GLU A 5 50.97 14.84 -12.79
C GLU A 5 49.55 15.15 -12.32
N SER A 6 48.82 15.89 -13.16
CA SER A 6 47.41 16.21 -12.97
C SER A 6 46.57 15.21 -13.77
N THR A 7 45.99 14.23 -13.07
CA THR A 7 44.95 13.35 -13.61
C THR A 7 43.67 14.15 -13.80
N LYS A 8 43.47 14.67 -15.02
CA LYS A 8 42.18 15.23 -15.45
C LYS A 8 41.13 14.12 -15.52
N ALA A 9 40.27 14.06 -14.50
CA ALA A 9 39.01 13.32 -14.53
C ALA A 9 38.18 13.77 -15.75
N LYS A 10 37.95 12.85 -16.69
CA LYS A 10 37.02 13.06 -17.81
C LYS A 10 35.60 13.06 -17.25
N ASN A 11 35.07 14.26 -17.05
CA ASN A 11 33.70 14.52 -16.66
C ASN A 11 32.76 13.99 -17.77
N LYS A 12 32.09 12.85 -17.53
CA LYS A 12 31.05 12.31 -18.41
C LYS A 12 29.84 13.24 -18.34
N LYS A 13 29.73 14.16 -19.31
CA LYS A 13 28.51 14.94 -19.53
C LYS A 13 27.36 13.99 -19.89
N SER A 14 26.22 14.20 -19.25
CA SER A 14 24.94 13.58 -19.60
C SER A 14 24.59 13.95 -21.05
N PRO A 15 24.18 12.99 -21.89
CA PRO A 15 23.93 13.24 -23.31
C PRO A 15 22.70 14.13 -23.51
N THR A 16 22.76 14.96 -24.56
CA THR A 16 21.70 15.89 -24.95
C THR A 16 20.60 15.19 -25.76
N LYS A 17 19.36 15.75 -25.78
CA LYS A 17 18.21 15.24 -26.56
C LYS A 17 18.52 14.95 -28.05
N LYS A 18 19.54 15.59 -28.61
CA LYS A 18 19.98 15.40 -30.01
C LYS A 18 20.82 14.13 -30.21
N GLU A 19 21.53 13.68 -29.17
CA GLU A 19 22.37 12.47 -29.22
C GLU A 19 21.55 11.19 -29.03
N LEU A 20 20.45 11.25 -28.27
CA LEU A 20 19.46 10.15 -28.15
C LEU A 20 18.77 9.82 -29.48
N LYS A 21 18.67 10.78 -30.41
CA LYS A 21 18.07 10.58 -31.74
C LYS A 21 18.95 9.75 -32.69
N ALA A 22 20.28 9.75 -32.53
CA ALA A 22 21.21 9.20 -33.52
C ALA A 22 21.60 7.71 -33.31
N GLN A 23 21.07 7.05 -32.28
CA GLN A 23 21.44 5.66 -31.91
C GLN A 23 20.24 4.74 -31.66
N ALA A 24 19.02 5.18 -31.97
CA ALA A 24 17.84 4.36 -31.77
C ALA A 24 17.86 3.16 -32.74
N ARG A 25 17.71 1.94 -32.20
CA ARG A 25 17.71 0.70 -32.99
C ARG A 25 16.28 0.21 -33.16
N ARG A 26 15.96 -0.34 -34.33
CA ARG A 26 14.68 -1.03 -34.54
C ARG A 26 14.47 -2.11 -33.48
N GLY A 27 13.30 -2.11 -32.86
CA GLY A 27 12.92 -3.08 -31.84
C GLY A 27 12.66 -4.44 -32.45
N GLU A 28 13.26 -5.49 -31.88
CA GLU A 28 12.89 -6.87 -32.21
C GLU A 28 11.42 -7.10 -31.83
N ASN A 29 10.65 -7.67 -32.78
CA ASN A 29 9.24 -8.09 -32.70
C ASN A 29 8.16 -7.00 -32.70
N TRP A 30 8.51 -5.71 -32.65
CA TRP A 30 7.51 -4.62 -32.63
C TRP A 30 7.82 -3.49 -33.62
N TYR A 31 8.51 -3.83 -34.68
CA TYR A 31 8.75 -2.98 -35.83
C TYR A 31 8.12 -3.64 -37.05
N PHE A 32 6.88 -3.26 -37.36
CA PHE A 32 6.12 -3.78 -38.48
C PHE A 32 6.52 -3.06 -39.77
N GLU A 33 6.72 -3.78 -40.87
CA GLU A 33 7.05 -3.15 -42.16
C GLU A 33 5.88 -2.34 -42.73
N ASP A 34 4.66 -2.79 -42.45
CA ASP A 34 3.38 -2.15 -42.79
C ASP A 34 2.87 -1.17 -41.71
N GLY A 35 3.67 -0.93 -40.67
CA GLY A 35 3.35 0.04 -39.63
C GLY A 35 3.21 1.46 -40.18
N SER A 36 2.29 2.23 -39.61
CA SER A 36 1.93 3.57 -40.08
C SER A 36 2.45 4.69 -39.18
N THR A 37 3.13 4.36 -38.07
CA THR A 37 3.65 5.34 -37.11
C THR A 37 4.85 4.77 -36.36
N VAL A 38 5.94 5.54 -36.34
CA VAL A 38 7.18 5.21 -35.62
C VAL A 38 7.20 5.91 -34.27
N ILE A 39 7.28 5.13 -33.20
CA ILE A 39 7.43 5.59 -31.82
C ILE A 39 8.83 5.21 -31.32
N GLN A 40 9.54 6.17 -30.75
CA GLN A 40 10.80 5.94 -30.05
C GLN A 40 10.53 5.83 -28.54
N VAL A 41 10.97 4.73 -27.95
CA VAL A 41 10.98 4.51 -26.50
C VAL A 41 12.41 4.19 -26.09
N GLU A 42 13.02 5.05 -25.28
CA GLU A 42 14.44 4.99 -24.94
C GLU A 42 15.30 4.90 -26.23
N GLU A 43 16.12 3.86 -26.38
CA GLU A 43 16.94 3.59 -27.56
C GLU A 43 16.29 2.68 -28.60
N LYS A 44 14.98 2.43 -28.52
CA LYS A 44 14.27 1.51 -29.41
C LYS A 44 13.18 2.19 -30.23
N LEU A 45 13.14 1.87 -31.52
CA LEU A 45 12.07 2.27 -32.44
C LEU A 45 11.04 1.16 -32.58
N PHE A 46 9.77 1.56 -32.55
CA PHE A 46 8.59 0.73 -32.72
C PHE A 46 7.81 1.29 -33.90
N ASN A 47 7.73 0.55 -35.00
CA ASN A 47 6.82 0.90 -36.09
C ASN A 47 5.52 0.12 -35.90
N ILE A 48 4.41 0.81 -35.64
CA ILE A 48 3.13 0.25 -35.20
C ILE A 48 1.97 0.73 -36.09
N HIS A 49 0.85 0.00 -36.04
CA HIS A 49 -0.39 0.37 -36.69
C HIS A 49 -1.15 1.42 -35.86
N ARG A 50 -1.15 2.65 -36.34
CA ARG A 50 -1.80 3.81 -35.72
C ARG A 50 -3.26 3.53 -35.36
N THR A 51 -4.00 2.93 -36.29
CA THR A 51 -5.43 2.65 -36.15
C THR A 51 -5.77 1.73 -34.99
N LEU A 52 -4.88 0.78 -34.65
CA LEU A 52 -5.09 -0.12 -33.51
C LEU A 52 -4.92 0.61 -32.17
N PHE A 53 -3.94 1.51 -32.10
CA PHE A 53 -3.72 2.32 -30.89
C PHE A 53 -4.81 3.37 -30.73
N GLU A 54 -5.26 4.02 -31.81
CA GLU A 54 -6.43 4.91 -31.80
C GLU A 54 -7.68 4.17 -31.32
N ARG A 55 -7.90 2.92 -31.76
CA ARG A 55 -9.09 2.16 -31.35
C ARG A 55 -9.12 1.93 -29.83
N GLU A 56 -7.98 1.61 -29.22
CA GLU A 56 -7.90 1.24 -27.80
C GLU A 56 -7.72 2.43 -26.85
N SER A 57 -7.35 3.61 -27.35
CA SER A 57 -6.91 4.73 -26.51
C SER A 57 -7.38 6.09 -27.03
N THR A 58 -8.13 6.79 -26.19
CA THR A 58 -8.52 8.19 -26.37
C THR A 58 -7.31 9.13 -26.38
N PHE A 59 -6.25 8.81 -25.63
CA PHE A 59 -4.99 9.53 -25.66
C PHE A 59 -4.36 9.47 -27.05
N PHE A 60 -4.24 8.28 -27.64
CA PHE A 60 -3.65 8.13 -28.97
C PHE A 60 -4.54 8.72 -30.06
N GLN A 61 -5.87 8.61 -29.96
CA GLN A 61 -6.80 9.34 -30.84
C GLN A 61 -6.50 10.84 -30.83
N THR A 62 -6.39 11.42 -29.63
CA THR A 62 -6.11 12.84 -29.47
C THR A 62 -4.72 13.18 -30.03
N LEU A 63 -3.69 12.47 -29.61
CA LEU A 63 -2.30 12.66 -30.01
C LEU A 63 -2.16 12.71 -31.54
N PHE A 64 -2.79 11.77 -32.24
CA PHE A 64 -2.64 11.68 -33.68
C PHE A 64 -3.62 12.57 -34.47
N SER A 65 -4.64 13.13 -33.81
CA SER A 65 -5.56 14.12 -34.42
C SER A 65 -4.98 15.54 -34.43
N LEU A 66 -3.95 15.82 -33.64
CA LEU A 66 -3.35 17.15 -33.53
C LEU A 66 -2.70 17.58 -34.85
N PRO A 67 -2.75 18.88 -35.21
CA PRO A 67 -2.08 19.39 -36.39
C PRO A 67 -0.58 19.14 -36.29
N GLN A 68 -0.03 18.32 -37.19
CA GLN A 68 1.40 18.11 -37.27
C GLN A 68 2.05 19.30 -37.99
N GLY A 69 3.15 19.84 -37.43
CA GLY A 69 3.91 20.93 -38.04
C GLY A 69 4.64 20.52 -39.33
N GLU A 70 5.60 21.33 -39.78
CA GLU A 70 6.33 21.10 -41.05
C GLU A 70 7.04 19.73 -41.13
N SER A 71 7.36 19.12 -39.99
CA SER A 71 7.84 17.74 -39.90
C SER A 71 6.76 16.83 -39.30
N LEU A 72 6.28 15.86 -40.07
CA LEU A 72 5.31 14.86 -39.61
C LEU A 72 5.95 13.96 -38.54
N GLU A 73 5.71 14.25 -37.26
CA GLU A 73 6.20 13.44 -36.15
C GLU A 73 5.59 12.03 -36.19
N GLY A 74 6.44 11.01 -36.11
CA GLY A 74 6.07 9.60 -36.25
C GLY A 74 6.05 9.07 -37.67
N SER A 75 6.39 9.88 -38.69
CA SER A 75 6.36 9.44 -40.10
C SER A 75 7.56 8.60 -40.54
N SER A 76 8.69 8.66 -39.81
CA SER A 76 9.90 7.92 -40.16
C SER A 76 10.80 7.65 -38.95
N ASP A 77 11.80 6.79 -39.16
CA ASP A 77 12.87 6.52 -38.18
C ASP A 77 13.66 7.77 -37.78
N ASP A 78 13.78 8.74 -38.69
CA ASP A 78 14.51 10.01 -38.45
C ASP A 78 13.67 11.04 -37.68
N ASN A 79 12.35 10.88 -37.70
CA ASN A 79 11.41 11.75 -37.00
C ASN A 79 10.33 10.96 -36.24
N PRO A 80 10.69 10.12 -35.26
CA PRO A 80 9.74 9.33 -34.49
C PRO A 80 9.05 10.16 -33.40
N ILE A 81 7.90 9.69 -32.92
CA ILE A 81 7.26 10.22 -31.71
C ILE A 81 8.04 9.72 -30.50
N VAL A 82 8.60 10.62 -29.69
CA VAL A 82 9.45 10.23 -28.56
C VAL A 82 8.64 10.09 -27.26
N CYS A 83 8.52 8.86 -26.77
CA CYS A 83 7.89 8.53 -25.48
C CYS A 83 8.95 8.40 -24.37
N GLN A 84 8.58 8.84 -23.16
CA GLN A 84 9.44 8.77 -21.96
C GLN A 84 9.16 7.52 -21.10
N ASP A 85 8.69 6.44 -21.73
CA ASP A 85 8.39 5.18 -21.04
C ASP A 85 9.60 4.27 -21.01
N MET A 86 9.53 3.24 -20.16
CA MET A 86 10.45 2.13 -20.20
C MET A 86 10.08 1.21 -21.36
N ILE A 87 11.08 0.67 -22.07
CA ILE A 87 10.87 -0.28 -23.18
C ILE A 87 9.98 -1.46 -22.76
N ALA A 88 10.17 -1.99 -21.54
CA ALA A 88 9.40 -3.13 -21.04
C ALA A 88 7.90 -2.82 -20.86
N ASP A 89 7.57 -1.58 -20.47
CA ASP A 89 6.18 -1.15 -20.28
C ASP A 89 5.51 -0.98 -21.63
N PHE A 90 6.17 -0.30 -22.58
CA PHE A 90 5.65 -0.11 -23.93
C PHE A 90 5.46 -1.44 -24.67
N ARG A 91 6.37 -2.41 -24.49
CA ARG A 91 6.20 -3.77 -25.00
C ARG A 91 4.98 -4.48 -24.44
N ALA A 92 4.64 -4.25 -23.17
CA ALA A 92 3.43 -4.84 -22.58
C ALA A 92 2.17 -4.28 -23.23
N LEU A 93 2.13 -2.98 -23.55
CA LEU A 93 1.04 -2.35 -24.29
C LEU A 93 0.93 -2.90 -25.72
N CYS A 94 2.05 -2.94 -26.46
CA CYS A 94 2.08 -3.53 -27.80
C CYS A 94 1.57 -4.98 -27.76
N TRP A 95 2.08 -5.78 -26.82
CA TRP A 95 1.61 -7.15 -26.67
C TRP A 95 0.10 -7.22 -26.46
N ALA A 96 -0.48 -6.39 -25.60
CA ALA A 96 -1.93 -6.42 -25.35
C ALA A 96 -2.76 -6.06 -26.59
N ILE A 97 -2.29 -5.11 -27.41
CA ILE A 97 -2.98 -4.68 -28.63
C ILE A 97 -2.90 -5.73 -29.74
N TYR A 98 -1.81 -6.50 -29.81
CA TYR A 98 -1.54 -7.46 -30.90
C TYR A 98 -1.72 -8.93 -30.50
N CYS A 99 -1.96 -9.24 -29.22
CA CYS A 99 -2.01 -10.62 -28.75
C CYS A 99 -3.16 -11.41 -29.39
N ASN A 100 -2.95 -12.71 -29.55
CA ASN A 100 -3.98 -13.61 -30.05
C ASN A 100 -4.81 -14.24 -28.90
N PRO A 101 -5.97 -14.84 -29.19
CA PRO A 101 -6.84 -15.40 -28.15
C PRO A 101 -6.17 -16.43 -27.23
N ARG A 102 -5.20 -17.22 -27.72
CA ARG A 102 -4.51 -18.22 -26.88
C ARG A 102 -3.62 -17.55 -25.84
N GLU A 103 -2.97 -16.45 -26.19
CA GLU A 103 -2.12 -15.69 -25.27
C GLU A 103 -2.95 -15.01 -24.18
N ILE A 104 -4.13 -14.50 -24.53
CA ILE A 104 -5.11 -13.92 -23.58
C ILE A 104 -5.57 -14.99 -22.59
N LEU A 105 -6.01 -16.15 -23.10
CA LEU A 105 -6.46 -17.26 -22.25
C LEU A 105 -5.35 -17.79 -21.33
N ALA A 106 -4.09 -17.76 -21.78
CA ALA A 106 -2.96 -18.15 -20.94
C ALA A 106 -2.78 -17.25 -19.72
N GLN A 107 -3.25 -16.00 -19.74
CA GLN A 107 -3.17 -15.12 -18.56
C GLN A 107 -4.22 -15.43 -17.50
N GLN A 108 -5.33 -16.09 -17.87
CA GLN A 108 -6.39 -16.47 -16.94
C GLN A 108 -6.01 -17.68 -16.07
N ASN A 109 -4.98 -18.43 -16.45
CA ASN A 109 -4.49 -19.56 -15.68
C ASN A 109 -3.31 -19.13 -14.80
N TRP A 110 -3.47 -19.29 -13.48
CA TRP A 110 -2.48 -18.89 -12.48
C TRP A 110 -1.09 -19.51 -12.66
N LYS A 111 -0.97 -20.63 -13.39
CA LYS A 111 0.33 -21.28 -13.68
C LYS A 111 1.08 -20.65 -14.84
N THR A 112 0.37 -20.03 -15.78
CA THR A 112 0.93 -19.52 -17.04
C THR A 112 0.89 -18.00 -17.16
N ILE A 113 0.22 -17.33 -16.22
CA ILE A 113 0.16 -15.87 -16.13
C ILE A 113 1.57 -15.26 -16.09
N ASP A 114 1.80 -14.29 -16.98
CA ASP A 114 2.95 -13.39 -16.90
C ASP A 114 2.59 -12.21 -16.00
N PHE A 115 2.70 -12.45 -14.70
CA PHE A 115 2.30 -11.47 -13.68
C PHE A 115 3.03 -10.13 -13.86
N PRO A 116 4.37 -10.05 -14.02
CA PRO A 116 5.05 -8.78 -14.27
C PRO A 116 4.54 -8.04 -15.52
N ARG A 117 4.17 -8.75 -16.59
CA ARG A 117 3.57 -8.12 -17.77
C ARG A 117 2.21 -7.51 -17.45
N MET A 118 1.37 -8.20 -16.69
CA MET A 118 0.07 -7.65 -16.27
C MET A 118 0.24 -6.38 -15.44
N VAL A 119 1.19 -6.35 -14.50
CA VAL A 119 1.50 -5.13 -13.72
C VAL A 119 1.87 -3.95 -14.62
N ARG A 120 2.79 -4.19 -15.55
CA ARG A 120 3.22 -3.17 -16.52
C ARG A 120 2.06 -2.71 -17.38
N LEU A 121 1.22 -3.64 -17.81
CA LEU A 121 0.06 -3.36 -18.64
C LEU A 121 -0.95 -2.47 -17.92
N VAL A 122 -1.25 -2.72 -16.64
CA VAL A 122 -2.14 -1.84 -15.85
C VAL A 122 -1.56 -0.41 -15.82
N ALA A 123 -0.28 -0.27 -15.51
CA ALA A 123 0.36 1.04 -15.37
C ALA A 123 0.37 1.83 -16.69
N ILE A 124 0.80 1.20 -17.79
CA ILE A 124 0.89 1.88 -19.08
C ILE A 124 -0.49 2.14 -19.70
N SER A 125 -1.44 1.22 -19.51
CA SER A 125 -2.83 1.41 -19.97
C SER A 125 -3.53 2.51 -19.20
N HIS A 126 -3.25 2.66 -17.90
CA HIS A 126 -3.72 3.81 -17.13
C HIS A 126 -3.12 5.12 -17.64
N LYS A 127 -1.81 5.15 -17.92
CA LYS A 127 -1.11 6.35 -18.45
C LYS A 127 -1.66 6.81 -19.80
N TYR A 128 -1.93 5.86 -20.70
CA TYR A 128 -2.39 6.13 -22.06
C TYR A 128 -3.91 6.02 -22.23
N ASP A 129 -4.66 6.02 -21.13
CA ASP A 129 -6.13 5.96 -21.13
C ASP A 129 -6.72 4.79 -21.97
N CYS A 130 -6.05 3.63 -21.93
CA CYS A 130 -6.53 2.37 -22.50
C CYS A 130 -7.41 1.64 -21.48
N ILE A 131 -8.59 2.19 -21.18
CA ILE A 131 -9.47 1.76 -20.08
C ILE A 131 -9.77 0.25 -20.13
N THR A 132 -10.18 -0.26 -21.29
CA THR A 132 -10.55 -1.68 -21.45
C THR A 132 -9.38 -2.62 -21.15
N LEU A 133 -8.18 -2.30 -21.63
CA LEU A 133 -6.98 -3.10 -21.40
C LEU A 133 -6.52 -3.02 -19.93
N ARG A 134 -6.62 -1.84 -19.32
CA ARG A 134 -6.32 -1.63 -17.90
C ARG A 134 -7.24 -2.48 -17.02
N ASP A 135 -8.55 -2.40 -17.25
CA ASP A 135 -9.55 -3.08 -16.42
C ASP A 135 -9.45 -4.59 -16.61
N TRP A 136 -9.25 -5.07 -17.84
CA TRP A 136 -8.96 -6.48 -18.10
C TRP A 136 -7.71 -6.98 -17.36
N ALA A 137 -6.61 -6.22 -17.40
CA ALA A 137 -5.39 -6.61 -16.70
C ALA A 137 -5.57 -6.62 -15.18
N LEU A 138 -6.34 -5.66 -14.63
CA LEU A 138 -6.73 -5.65 -13.22
C LEU A 138 -7.59 -6.87 -12.87
N ASP A 139 -8.55 -7.26 -13.71
CA ASP A 139 -9.39 -8.45 -13.51
C ASP A 139 -8.56 -9.74 -13.48
N VAL A 140 -7.55 -9.84 -14.35
CA VAL A 140 -6.62 -10.97 -14.36
C VAL A 140 -5.82 -11.04 -13.04
N LEU A 141 -5.29 -9.91 -12.57
CA LEU A 141 -4.59 -9.83 -11.29
C LEU A 141 -5.52 -10.13 -10.11
N ASP A 142 -6.77 -9.70 -10.21
CA ASP A 142 -7.79 -9.89 -9.20
C ASP A 142 -8.18 -11.37 -9.05
N ALA A 143 -8.47 -12.03 -10.17
CA ALA A 143 -8.72 -13.47 -10.20
C ALA A 143 -7.54 -14.27 -9.64
N TYR A 144 -6.30 -13.90 -10.01
CA TYR A 144 -5.10 -14.51 -9.44
C TYR A 144 -5.04 -14.37 -7.92
N SER A 145 -5.38 -13.18 -7.39
CA SER A 145 -5.36 -12.89 -5.95
C SER A 145 -6.36 -13.72 -5.15
N VAL A 146 -7.49 -14.05 -5.76
CA VAL A 146 -8.54 -14.89 -5.17
C VAL A 146 -8.09 -16.35 -5.13
N ASP A 147 -7.51 -16.84 -6.22
CA ASP A 147 -7.02 -18.23 -6.32
C ASP A 147 -5.78 -18.49 -5.45
N ASN A 148 -4.98 -17.45 -5.16
CA ASN A 148 -3.69 -17.56 -4.49
C ASN A 148 -3.58 -16.56 -3.31
N PRO A 149 -4.38 -16.72 -2.24
CA PRO A 149 -4.36 -15.80 -1.12
C PRO A 149 -2.99 -15.75 -0.43
N GLY A 150 -2.48 -14.55 -0.16
CA GLY A 150 -1.19 -14.31 0.50
C GLY A 150 0.04 -14.57 -0.37
N LYS A 151 -0.15 -14.68 -1.70
CA LYS A 151 0.94 -14.91 -2.66
C LYS A 151 0.98 -13.84 -3.73
N LEU A 152 0.47 -12.63 -3.48
CA LEU A 152 0.40 -11.59 -4.51
C LEU A 152 1.73 -10.84 -4.62
N VAL A 153 2.44 -10.69 -3.51
CA VAL A 153 3.75 -10.03 -3.49
C VAL A 153 4.83 -10.83 -4.23
N TYR A 154 4.79 -12.17 -4.16
CA TYR A 154 5.86 -13.02 -4.70
C TYR A 154 5.97 -12.96 -6.25
N PRO A 155 4.86 -13.06 -7.02
CA PRO A 155 4.88 -12.91 -8.48
C PRO A 155 5.28 -11.53 -8.98
N CYS A 156 5.15 -10.48 -8.17
CA CYS A 156 5.60 -9.13 -8.53
C CYS A 156 7.11 -9.09 -8.82
N LYS A 157 7.91 -10.02 -8.28
CA LYS A 157 9.39 -10.07 -8.26
C LYS A 157 10.08 -8.88 -7.58
N GLU A 158 9.46 -7.70 -7.65
CA GLU A 158 9.94 -6.44 -7.10
C GLU A 158 8.83 -5.75 -6.31
N TRP A 159 9.16 -5.26 -5.11
CA TRP A 159 8.23 -4.53 -4.26
C TRP A 159 7.70 -3.24 -4.90
N GLY A 160 8.51 -2.57 -5.72
CA GLY A 160 8.07 -1.41 -6.48
C GLY A 160 6.91 -1.70 -7.43
N SER A 161 6.85 -2.92 -7.99
CA SER A 161 5.72 -3.37 -8.81
C SER A 161 4.47 -3.56 -7.94
N CYS A 162 4.60 -4.15 -6.76
CA CYS A 162 3.50 -4.29 -5.79
C CYS A 162 2.94 -2.91 -5.38
N GLY A 163 3.82 -1.95 -5.08
CA GLY A 163 3.46 -0.58 -4.74
C GLY A 163 2.67 0.12 -5.84
N ARG A 164 3.10 -0.04 -7.11
CA ARG A 164 2.38 0.48 -8.27
C ARG A 164 1.00 -0.14 -8.44
N ILE A 165 0.85 -1.46 -8.30
CA ILE A 165 -0.47 -2.10 -8.42
C ILE A 165 -1.40 -1.61 -7.31
N LEU A 166 -0.90 -1.52 -6.07
CA LEU A 166 -1.71 -1.07 -4.94
C LEU A 166 -2.24 0.35 -5.18
N ASP A 167 -1.36 1.27 -5.58
CA ASP A 167 -1.72 2.64 -5.94
C ASP A 167 -2.76 2.70 -7.07
N LEU A 168 -2.53 1.95 -8.15
CA LEU A 168 -3.44 1.90 -9.30
C LEU A 168 -4.78 1.23 -8.96
N ALA A 169 -4.78 0.22 -8.08
CA ALA A 169 -6.01 -0.41 -7.60
C ALA A 169 -6.89 0.59 -6.84
N TYR A 170 -6.29 1.46 -6.02
CA TYR A 170 -7.03 2.55 -5.38
C TYR A 170 -7.54 3.58 -6.38
N GLN A 171 -6.70 4.03 -7.32
CA GLN A 171 -7.09 5.00 -8.36
C GLN A 171 -8.24 4.48 -9.24
N CYS A 172 -8.25 3.17 -9.52
CA CYS A 172 -9.27 2.50 -10.32
C CYS A 172 -10.45 1.97 -9.48
N ALA A 173 -10.58 2.36 -8.22
CA ALA A 173 -11.64 1.94 -7.29
C ALA A 173 -11.78 0.41 -7.10
N ARG A 174 -10.69 -0.36 -7.27
CA ARG A 174 -10.60 -1.81 -7.04
C ARG A 174 -10.27 -2.12 -5.57
N LYS A 175 -11.21 -1.82 -4.68
CA LYS A 175 -11.03 -1.92 -3.22
C LYS A 175 -10.66 -3.34 -2.75
N ASP A 176 -11.35 -4.36 -3.23
CA ASP A 176 -11.13 -5.74 -2.79
C ASP A 176 -9.72 -6.25 -3.11
N LEU A 177 -9.22 -5.90 -4.31
CA LEU A 177 -7.85 -6.20 -4.73
C LEU A 177 -6.85 -5.44 -3.84
N ALA A 178 -7.05 -4.14 -3.65
CA ALA A 178 -6.19 -3.32 -2.80
C ALA A 178 -6.11 -3.89 -1.37
N GLU A 179 -7.24 -4.23 -0.75
CA GLU A 179 -7.27 -4.81 0.59
C GLU A 179 -6.52 -6.14 0.69
N ARG A 180 -6.58 -7.00 -0.34
CA ARG A 180 -5.81 -8.24 -0.41
C ARG A 180 -4.31 -7.98 -0.51
N ILE A 181 -3.90 -7.02 -1.35
CA ILE A 181 -2.51 -6.61 -1.49
C ILE A 181 -1.98 -6.06 -0.17
N GLU A 182 -2.72 -5.14 0.48
CA GLU A 182 -2.33 -4.59 1.77
C GLU A 182 -2.18 -5.68 2.82
N LYS A 183 -3.13 -6.62 2.89
CA LYS A 183 -3.09 -7.70 3.87
C LYS A 183 -1.84 -8.57 3.70
N ASP A 184 -1.49 -8.95 2.48
CA ASP A 184 -0.27 -9.73 2.19
C ASP A 184 1.00 -8.93 2.56
N TRP A 185 1.06 -7.66 2.14
CA TRP A 185 2.22 -6.81 2.41
C TRP A 185 2.42 -6.55 3.91
N LEU A 186 1.37 -6.15 4.63
CA LEU A 186 1.42 -5.89 6.07
C LEU A 186 1.76 -7.18 6.84
N GLY A 187 1.23 -8.34 6.41
CA GLY A 187 1.59 -9.63 6.99
C GLY A 187 3.09 -9.94 6.92
N ARG A 188 3.75 -9.58 5.81
CA ARG A 188 5.20 -9.73 5.64
C ARG A 188 6.02 -8.75 6.48
N ILE A 189 5.47 -7.58 6.78
CA ILE A 189 6.08 -6.64 7.72
C ILE A 189 6.02 -7.22 9.14
N GLU A 190 4.91 -7.87 9.50
CA GLU A 190 4.69 -8.45 10.82
C GLU A 190 5.45 -9.76 11.06
N ASP A 191 5.71 -10.54 10.01
CA ASP A 191 6.45 -11.81 10.11
C ASP A 191 7.96 -11.61 10.27
N ARG A 192 8.41 -11.55 11.53
CA ARG A 192 9.83 -11.43 11.91
C ARG A 192 10.70 -12.62 11.52
N SER A 193 10.11 -13.78 11.24
CA SER A 193 10.90 -14.94 10.78
C SER A 193 11.40 -14.75 9.35
N HIS A 194 10.82 -13.78 8.64
CA HIS A 194 11.18 -13.46 7.28
C HIS A 194 12.32 -12.44 7.23
N ASN A 195 13.44 -12.83 6.61
CA ASN A 195 14.61 -11.97 6.41
C ASN A 195 14.28 -10.67 5.64
N GLU A 196 13.14 -10.65 4.92
CA GLU A 196 12.70 -9.51 4.12
C GLU A 196 11.76 -8.55 4.86
N SER A 197 11.42 -8.76 6.15
CA SER A 197 10.46 -7.90 6.86
C SER A 197 10.84 -6.41 6.83
N LEU A 198 12.12 -6.08 7.07
CA LEU A 198 12.61 -4.70 7.01
C LEU A 198 12.57 -4.12 5.59
N ILE A 199 12.85 -4.96 4.58
CA ILE A 199 12.77 -4.57 3.16
C ILE A 199 11.30 -4.32 2.79
N ALA A 200 10.39 -5.21 3.18
CA ALA A 200 8.95 -5.05 2.96
C ALA A 200 8.44 -3.74 3.58
N PHE A 201 8.90 -3.40 4.79
CA PHE A 201 8.55 -2.17 5.47
C PHE A 201 9.09 -0.93 4.73
N ASP A 202 10.39 -0.90 4.41
CA ASP A 202 11.01 0.21 3.67
C ASP A 202 10.31 0.45 2.32
N GLN A 203 9.99 -0.63 1.60
CA GLN A 203 9.33 -0.53 0.31
C GLN A 203 7.87 -0.09 0.44
N ALA A 204 7.16 -0.47 1.51
CA ALA A 204 5.83 0.04 1.80
C ALA A 204 5.84 1.56 2.03
N LEU A 205 6.81 2.05 2.81
CA LEU A 205 6.98 3.50 3.04
C LEU A 205 7.30 4.23 1.73
N THR A 206 8.21 3.69 0.93
CA THR A 206 8.60 4.28 -0.35
C THR A 206 7.43 4.34 -1.34
N ALA A 207 6.57 3.31 -1.37
CA ALA A 207 5.36 3.31 -2.19
C ALA A 207 4.34 4.35 -1.69
N ALA A 208 4.10 4.38 -0.38
CA ALA A 208 3.11 5.26 0.22
C ALA A 208 3.50 6.74 0.19
N GLU A 209 4.80 7.07 0.31
CA GLU A 209 5.31 8.45 0.20
C GLU A 209 5.20 9.03 -1.21
N ARG A 210 5.05 8.18 -2.23
CA ARG A 210 4.93 8.59 -3.64
C ARG A 210 3.49 8.71 -4.13
N SER A 211 2.51 8.29 -3.31
CA SER A 211 1.11 8.23 -3.70
C SER A 211 0.24 9.04 -2.75
N ASN A 212 -0.75 9.70 -3.35
CA ASN A 212 -1.82 10.41 -2.67
C ASN A 212 -2.98 9.47 -2.24
N TYR A 213 -2.97 8.22 -2.70
CA TYR A 213 -4.06 7.28 -2.43
C TYR A 213 -3.73 6.32 -1.28
N LEU A 214 -2.47 6.25 -0.88
CA LEU A 214 -1.95 5.25 0.06
C LEU A 214 -1.81 5.76 1.50
N ARG A 215 -2.45 6.86 1.86
CA ARG A 215 -2.36 7.44 3.21
C ARG A 215 -2.72 6.44 4.32
N GLN A 216 -3.80 5.68 4.15
CA GLN A 216 -4.22 4.69 5.15
C GLN A 216 -3.22 3.54 5.25
N PHE A 217 -2.79 3.02 4.10
CA PHE A 217 -1.74 2.01 4.03
C PHE A 217 -0.44 2.47 4.71
N HIS A 218 -0.05 3.73 4.52
CA HIS A 218 1.14 4.33 5.13
C HIS A 218 1.11 4.23 6.67
N GLY A 219 0.01 4.65 7.28
CA GLY A 219 -0.16 4.54 8.73
C GLY A 219 -0.14 3.09 9.21
N ARG A 220 -0.83 2.20 8.47
CA ARG A 220 -0.87 0.77 8.79
C ARG A 220 0.51 0.12 8.68
N ALA A 221 1.34 0.50 7.71
CA ALA A 221 2.70 -0.01 7.56
C ALA A 221 3.56 0.31 8.80
N TYR A 222 3.51 1.55 9.29
CA TYR A 222 4.19 1.91 10.55
C TYR A 222 3.65 1.14 11.74
N TYR A 223 2.33 0.98 11.83
CA TYR A 223 1.71 0.25 12.92
C TYR A 223 2.10 -1.23 12.91
N SER A 224 2.05 -1.89 11.75
CA SER A 224 2.50 -3.26 11.55
C SER A 224 3.98 -3.44 11.87
N TYR A 225 4.84 -2.46 11.53
CA TYR A 225 6.24 -2.49 11.97
C TYR A 225 6.37 -2.43 13.49
N LEU A 226 5.69 -1.50 14.16
CA LEU A 226 5.72 -1.44 15.64
C LEU A 226 5.19 -2.74 16.27
N LYS A 227 4.14 -3.34 15.72
CA LYS A 227 3.66 -4.65 16.18
C LYS A 227 4.72 -5.73 15.99
N SER A 228 5.36 -5.77 14.82
CA SER A 228 6.43 -6.72 14.54
C SER A 228 7.55 -6.56 15.56
N THR A 229 7.88 -5.33 15.98
CA THR A 229 8.95 -5.11 16.97
C THR A 229 8.72 -5.79 18.33
N GLY A 230 7.49 -6.18 18.64
CA GLY A 230 7.12 -6.76 19.94
C GLY A 230 7.14 -5.75 21.08
N ILE A 231 7.39 -4.46 20.80
CA ILE A 231 7.54 -3.37 21.78
C ILE A 231 6.34 -3.26 22.73
N PHE A 232 5.14 -3.57 22.24
CA PHE A 232 3.95 -3.56 23.07
C PHE A 232 3.90 -4.76 24.01
N ASN A 233 4.41 -5.93 23.62
CA ASN A 233 4.22 -7.19 24.37
C ASN A 233 5.31 -7.49 25.41
N THR A 234 6.33 -6.65 25.57
CA THR A 234 7.39 -6.83 26.58
C THR A 234 6.79 -6.77 27.99
N ARG A 235 6.88 -7.86 28.75
CA ARG A 235 6.43 -7.89 30.16
C ARG A 235 7.38 -7.02 31.00
N ALA A 236 6.82 -6.20 31.89
CA ALA A 236 7.58 -5.33 32.80
C ALA A 236 8.52 -6.10 33.77
N GLN A 237 8.44 -7.43 33.84
CA GLN A 237 9.28 -8.25 34.74
C GLN A 237 10.75 -8.36 34.32
N ASP A 238 11.10 -8.04 33.07
CA ASP A 238 12.51 -8.00 32.63
C ASP A 238 13.16 -6.62 32.80
N SER A 239 12.42 -5.63 33.33
CA SER A 239 12.90 -4.29 33.60
C SER A 239 13.03 -4.08 35.11
N PHE A 240 14.16 -4.50 35.68
CA PHE A 240 14.50 -4.17 37.06
C PHE A 240 14.53 -2.65 37.23
N GLY A 241 13.55 -2.13 37.99
CA GLY A 241 13.57 -0.86 38.72
C GLY A 241 14.28 0.31 38.03
N THR A 242 13.60 0.98 37.09
CA THR A 242 13.81 2.42 36.84
C THR A 242 12.66 2.93 35.98
N THR A 243 12.18 4.14 36.28
CA THR A 243 11.21 4.91 35.48
C THR A 243 11.78 5.41 34.14
N SER A 244 12.93 4.90 33.72
CA SER A 244 13.48 5.09 32.39
C SER A 244 13.20 3.84 31.56
N VAL A 245 13.08 4.04 30.26
CA VAL A 245 12.84 3.04 29.22
C VAL A 245 14.22 2.63 28.68
N PRO A 246 14.94 1.62 29.21
CA PRO A 246 16.34 1.39 28.85
C PRO A 246 16.49 0.19 27.90
N GLY A 247 15.49 -0.69 27.80
CA GLY A 247 15.48 -1.85 26.90
C GLY A 247 14.81 -1.61 25.55
N VAL A 248 13.84 -0.70 25.49
CA VAL A 248 13.11 -0.37 24.26
C VAL A 248 13.98 0.45 23.30
N THR A 249 14.81 1.34 23.83
CA THR A 249 15.71 2.21 23.06
C THR A 249 16.79 1.39 22.35
N SER A 250 17.36 0.38 23.01
CA SER A 250 18.42 -0.47 22.44
C SER A 250 17.93 -1.37 21.29
N CYS A 251 16.72 -1.93 21.36
CA CYS A 251 16.17 -2.77 20.28
C CYS A 251 15.73 -1.94 19.05
N MET A 252 15.26 -0.72 19.29
CA MET A 252 14.90 0.20 18.21
C MET A 252 16.13 0.80 17.53
N ASP A 253 17.22 1.11 18.26
CA ASP A 253 18.34 1.89 17.73
C ASP A 253 19.05 1.25 16.53
N GLU A 254 19.35 -0.06 16.60
CA GLU A 254 20.17 -0.73 15.57
C GLU A 254 19.38 -0.95 14.26
N SER A 255 18.08 -1.25 14.36
CA SER A 255 17.20 -1.40 13.18
C SER A 255 16.76 -0.05 12.60
N LEU A 256 16.71 1.01 13.42
CA LEU A 256 16.34 2.35 12.96
C LEU A 256 17.46 3.08 12.23
N ALA A 257 18.71 2.64 12.37
CA ALA A 257 19.86 3.27 11.70
C ALA A 257 19.70 3.37 10.16
N ALA A 258 18.95 2.44 9.56
CA ALA A 258 18.71 2.39 8.11
C ALA A 258 17.70 3.44 7.59
N PHE A 259 16.92 4.08 8.46
CA PHE A 259 15.87 5.01 8.05
C PHE A 259 16.29 6.48 8.11
N ASN A 260 15.59 7.34 7.36
CA ASN A 260 15.77 8.79 7.45
C ASN A 260 15.12 9.35 8.74
N ASP A 261 15.52 10.57 9.12
CA ASP A 261 15.07 11.19 10.38
C ASP A 261 13.55 11.41 10.43
N GLN A 262 12.92 11.68 9.28
CA GLN A 262 11.48 11.84 9.21
C GLN A 262 10.74 10.53 9.54
N ARG A 263 11.17 9.41 8.95
CA ARG A 263 10.59 8.08 9.21
C ARG A 263 10.81 7.66 10.66
N LYS A 264 12.00 7.93 11.24
CA LYS A 264 12.27 7.71 12.68
C LYS A 264 11.33 8.53 13.57
N LEU A 265 11.17 9.82 13.28
CA LEU A 265 10.30 10.71 14.04
C LEU A 265 8.85 10.19 14.03
N ARG A 266 8.35 9.75 12.87
CA ARG A 266 7.00 9.16 12.75
C ARG A 266 6.84 7.91 13.61
N ILE A 267 7.85 7.03 13.64
CA ILE A 267 7.86 5.82 14.49
C ILE A 267 7.76 6.21 15.97
N TYR A 268 8.60 7.15 16.44
CA TYR A 268 8.55 7.61 17.83
C TYR A 268 7.22 8.27 18.19
N GLN A 269 6.72 9.16 17.33
CA GLN A 269 5.43 9.82 17.51
C GLN A 269 4.28 8.81 17.58
N GLY A 270 4.27 7.84 16.67
CA GLY A 270 3.28 6.76 16.64
C GLY A 270 3.33 5.90 17.88
N PHE A 271 4.52 5.47 18.31
CA PHE A 271 4.70 4.70 19.53
C PHE A 271 4.17 5.45 20.76
N TRP A 272 4.52 6.73 20.91
CA TRP A 272 4.02 7.57 22.00
C TRP A 272 2.49 7.71 21.97
N SER A 273 1.93 8.05 20.80
CA SER A 273 0.48 8.21 20.61
C SER A 273 -0.30 6.93 20.92
N LEU A 274 0.20 5.77 20.47
CA LEU A 274 -0.40 4.46 20.71
C LEU A 274 -0.29 4.06 22.19
N SER A 275 0.84 4.35 22.84
CA SER A 275 1.03 4.11 24.28
C SER A 275 0.08 4.96 25.12
N GLN A 276 -0.11 6.24 24.76
CA GLN A 276 -1.06 7.12 25.42
C GLN A 276 -2.52 6.66 25.21
N LEU A 277 -2.86 6.19 24.00
CA LEU A 277 -4.17 5.59 23.75
C LEU A 277 -4.37 4.36 24.64
N ARG A 278 -3.38 3.46 24.71
CA ARG A 278 -3.44 2.27 25.55
C ARG A 278 -3.67 2.60 27.02
N LEU A 279 -3.01 3.64 27.55
CA LEU A 279 -3.22 4.11 28.92
C LEU A 279 -4.64 4.64 29.11
N THR A 280 -5.15 5.42 28.14
CA THR A 280 -6.52 5.97 28.17
C THR A 280 -7.58 4.87 28.19
N LEU A 281 -7.37 3.80 27.42
CA LEU A 281 -8.28 2.64 27.37
C LEU A 281 -8.32 1.82 28.66
N THR A 282 -7.45 2.10 29.65
CA THR A 282 -7.57 1.50 30.98
C THR A 282 -8.86 1.95 31.68
N GLN A 283 -9.40 3.11 31.30
CA GLN A 283 -10.68 3.61 31.78
C GLN A 283 -11.74 3.51 30.68
N ALA A 284 -12.98 3.29 31.10
CA ALA A 284 -14.10 3.23 30.17
C ALA A 284 -14.27 4.60 29.47
N PRO A 285 -14.32 4.64 28.13
CA PRO A 285 -14.67 5.85 27.40
C PRO A 285 -16.01 6.42 27.85
N LYS A 286 -16.24 7.72 27.63
CA LYS A 286 -17.57 8.30 27.88
C LYS A 286 -18.61 7.57 27.01
N LEU A 287 -19.69 7.07 27.61
CA LEU A 287 -20.83 6.52 26.87
C LEU A 287 -21.52 7.66 26.09
N ASP A 288 -21.80 7.46 24.80
CA ASP A 288 -22.44 8.49 23.99
C ASP A 288 -23.87 8.75 24.49
N ASP A 289 -24.32 10.00 24.45
CA ASP A 289 -25.61 10.40 25.03
C ASP A 289 -26.80 9.79 24.26
N ASN A 290 -27.76 9.16 24.97
CA ASN A 290 -28.99 8.61 24.38
C ASN A 290 -30.26 9.22 25.01
N ALA A 291 -30.85 10.19 24.32
CA ALA A 291 -32.09 10.86 24.74
C ALA A 291 -33.31 9.93 24.83
N SER A 292 -33.28 8.76 24.19
CA SER A 292 -34.38 7.79 24.21
C SER A 292 -34.38 6.90 25.45
N CYS A 293 -33.37 7.01 26.34
CA CYS A 293 -33.21 6.18 27.52
C CYS A 293 -33.30 7.03 28.80
N SER A 294 -34.36 6.83 29.58
CA SER A 294 -34.60 7.55 30.85
C SER A 294 -33.56 7.27 31.93
N GLN A 295 -32.92 6.09 31.88
CA GLN A 295 -31.91 5.64 32.84
C GLN A 295 -30.47 5.74 32.30
N HIS A 296 -30.25 6.58 31.29
CA HIS A 296 -28.98 6.59 30.56
C HIS A 296 -27.78 7.03 31.41
N SER A 297 -27.90 8.18 32.09
CA SER A 297 -26.80 8.76 32.87
C SER A 297 -26.50 8.01 34.16
N ARG A 298 -27.45 7.22 34.68
CA ARG A 298 -27.31 6.45 35.93
C ARG A 298 -26.93 5.00 35.63
N ASP A 299 -27.87 4.22 35.11
CA ASP A 299 -27.72 2.76 35.04
C ASP A 299 -26.88 2.32 33.84
N CYS A 300 -27.08 2.97 32.67
CA CYS A 300 -26.31 2.61 31.47
C CYS A 300 -24.85 3.04 31.56
N ALA A 301 -24.59 4.27 32.01
CA ALA A 301 -23.23 4.78 32.18
C ALA A 301 -22.45 4.00 33.26
N GLU A 302 -23.09 3.65 34.37
CA GLU A 302 -22.46 2.87 35.45
C GLU A 302 -22.18 1.43 35.01
N GLY A 303 -23.15 0.74 34.42
CA GLY A 303 -22.90 -0.63 33.97
C GLY A 303 -21.93 -0.70 32.77
N TRP A 304 -21.79 0.35 31.95
CA TRP A 304 -20.72 0.43 30.93
C TRP A 304 -19.34 0.44 31.59
N LYS A 305 -19.16 1.27 32.64
CA LYS A 305 -17.91 1.31 33.41
C LYS A 305 -17.61 -0.04 34.06
N ASN A 306 -18.63 -0.68 34.64
CA ASN A 306 -18.48 -1.96 35.30
C ASN A 306 -18.17 -3.10 34.31
N TRP A 307 -18.86 -3.14 33.17
CA TRP A 307 -18.56 -4.10 32.12
C TRP A 307 -17.14 -3.91 31.58
N TRP A 308 -16.75 -2.66 31.29
CA TRP A 308 -15.40 -2.35 30.84
C TRP A 308 -14.38 -2.89 31.83
N LYS A 309 -14.54 -2.58 33.13
CA LYS A 309 -13.65 -3.08 34.18
C LYS A 309 -13.61 -4.61 34.23
N ALA A 310 -14.76 -5.28 34.22
CA ALA A 310 -14.83 -6.74 34.19
C ALA A 310 -14.10 -7.33 32.98
N ALA A 311 -14.27 -6.73 31.80
CA ALA A 311 -13.59 -7.16 30.59
C ALA A 311 -12.06 -7.11 30.70
N PHE A 312 -11.49 -6.18 31.48
CA PHE A 312 -10.06 -6.13 31.80
C PHE A 312 -9.65 -7.12 32.91
N ASP A 313 -10.45 -7.25 33.97
CA ASP A 313 -10.17 -8.14 35.10
C ASP A 313 -10.13 -9.62 34.64
N ASP A 314 -11.07 -10.05 33.80
CA ASP A 314 -11.09 -11.39 33.19
C ASP A 314 -9.81 -11.66 32.37
N ASN A 315 -9.29 -10.63 31.69
CA ASN A 315 -8.09 -10.76 30.87
C ASN A 315 -6.82 -10.91 31.72
N MET A 316 -6.74 -10.19 32.84
CA MET A 316 -5.65 -10.37 33.80
C MET A 316 -5.66 -11.78 34.39
N GLN A 317 -6.84 -12.33 34.69
CA GLN A 317 -6.98 -13.70 35.20
C GLN A 317 -6.60 -14.77 34.17
N ALA A 318 -6.86 -14.52 32.88
CA ALA A 318 -6.46 -15.41 31.78
C ALA A 318 -4.96 -15.33 31.42
N GLY A 319 -4.16 -14.48 32.10
CA GLY A 319 -2.74 -14.28 31.82
C GLY A 319 -2.44 -13.60 30.48
N MET A 320 -3.45 -12.97 29.86
CA MET A 320 -3.33 -12.27 28.59
C MET A 320 -2.99 -10.79 28.80
N SER A 321 -1.86 -10.33 28.25
CA SER A 321 -1.45 -8.92 28.30
C SER A 321 -1.78 -8.25 26.96
N TRP A 322 -2.95 -7.63 26.86
CA TRP A 322 -3.33 -6.82 25.69
C TRP A 322 -2.69 -5.43 25.80
N ASN A 323 -1.40 -5.36 25.52
CA ASN A 323 -0.64 -4.11 25.60
C ASN A 323 -0.72 -3.30 24.29
N ASP A 324 -0.88 -3.99 23.16
CA ASP A 324 -1.15 -3.34 21.89
C ASP A 324 -2.59 -2.76 21.89
N PRO A 325 -2.78 -1.46 21.61
CA PRO A 325 -4.10 -0.84 21.68
C PRO A 325 -5.07 -1.34 20.58
N GLY A 326 -4.59 -1.74 19.41
CA GLY A 326 -5.46 -2.23 18.34
C GLY A 326 -6.00 -3.63 18.64
N ASP A 327 -5.15 -4.52 19.14
CA ASP A 327 -5.52 -5.87 19.59
C ASP A 327 -6.50 -5.77 20.79
N LEU A 328 -6.27 -4.83 21.70
CA LEU A 328 -7.19 -4.53 22.81
C LEU A 328 -8.57 -4.07 22.28
N ILE A 329 -8.61 -3.11 21.35
CA ILE A 329 -9.87 -2.61 20.77
C ILE A 329 -10.59 -3.73 20.01
N LYS A 330 -9.85 -4.56 19.26
CA LYS A 330 -10.41 -5.71 18.55
C LYS A 330 -11.03 -6.70 19.54
N MET A 331 -10.32 -7.06 20.60
CA MET A 331 -10.83 -7.96 21.63
C MET A 331 -12.09 -7.39 22.33
N ILE A 332 -12.10 -6.09 22.66
CA ILE A 332 -13.27 -5.41 23.25
C ILE A 332 -14.45 -5.48 22.28
N ASN A 333 -14.22 -5.23 21.00
CA ASN A 333 -15.24 -5.37 19.97
C ASN A 333 -15.77 -6.80 19.89
N ASP A 334 -14.90 -7.79 19.86
CA ASP A 334 -15.28 -9.20 19.77
C ASP A 334 -16.09 -9.64 21.00
N LYS A 335 -15.67 -9.26 22.23
CA LYS A 335 -16.45 -9.46 23.48
C LYS A 335 -17.80 -8.75 23.45
N ALA A 336 -17.85 -7.51 22.94
CA ALA A 336 -19.10 -6.77 22.83
C ALA A 336 -20.08 -7.43 21.85
N GLN A 337 -19.58 -8.04 20.76
CA GLN A 337 -20.43 -8.76 19.80
C GLN A 337 -20.83 -10.17 20.28
N SER A 338 -19.96 -10.88 21.02
CA SER A 338 -20.12 -12.31 21.35
C SER A 338 -21.19 -12.63 22.41
N ARG A 339 -21.74 -11.63 23.12
CA ARG A 339 -22.97 -11.79 23.92
C ARG A 339 -22.89 -12.86 25.04
N GLU A 340 -21.80 -12.91 25.81
CA GLU A 340 -22.03 -13.17 27.24
C GLU A 340 -22.83 -11.98 27.75
N ARG A 341 -24.08 -12.21 28.17
CA ARG A 341 -24.96 -11.17 28.71
C ARG A 341 -24.14 -10.35 29.69
N LEU A 342 -24.10 -9.03 29.52
CA LEU A 342 -23.38 -8.12 30.42
C LEU A 342 -24.04 -8.28 31.80
N TYR A 343 -23.51 -9.19 32.62
CA TYR A 343 -24.08 -9.54 33.91
C TYR A 343 -23.70 -8.45 34.89
N TYR A 344 -24.67 -7.59 35.22
CA TYR A 344 -24.59 -6.73 36.38
C TYR A 344 -25.52 -7.27 37.45
N SER A 345 -24.94 -7.74 38.57
CA SER A 345 -25.57 -7.89 39.89
C SER A 345 -27.10 -8.02 39.89
N GLY A 346 -27.62 -9.10 39.30
CA GLY A 346 -29.04 -9.47 39.37
C GLY A 346 -30.04 -8.68 38.52
N CYS A 347 -29.64 -7.77 37.64
CA CYS A 347 -30.59 -7.00 36.80
C CYS A 347 -30.59 -7.44 35.33
N TYR A 348 -31.79 -7.71 34.80
CA TYR A 348 -32.01 -8.17 33.44
C TYR A 348 -31.84 -7.00 32.44
N THR A 349 -30.95 -7.20 31.47
CA THR A 349 -30.83 -6.45 30.19
C THR A 349 -30.52 -4.96 30.27
N PHE A 350 -29.41 -4.57 29.64
CA PHE A 350 -29.00 -3.20 29.40
C PHE A 350 -29.96 -2.50 28.41
N PRO A 351 -30.71 -1.44 28.80
CA PRO A 351 -31.60 -0.73 27.87
C PRO A 351 -30.87 -0.15 26.64
N CYS A 352 -29.59 0.21 26.82
CA CYS A 352 -28.72 0.73 25.77
C CYS A 352 -27.80 -0.32 25.11
N ASP A 353 -28.00 -1.63 25.28
CA ASP A 353 -27.09 -2.67 24.73
C ASP A 353 -26.77 -2.48 23.24
N ARG A 354 -27.80 -2.21 22.43
CA ARG A 354 -27.63 -1.97 20.98
C ARG A 354 -26.82 -0.71 20.69
N PHE A 355 -27.00 0.33 21.50
CA PHE A 355 -26.32 1.60 21.33
C PHE A 355 -24.84 1.51 21.73
N LEU A 356 -24.57 0.81 22.83
CA LEU A 356 -23.22 0.53 23.31
C LEU A 356 -22.41 -0.32 22.31
N LYS A 357 -23.03 -1.36 21.72
CA LYS A 357 -22.42 -2.12 20.62
C LYS A 357 -22.08 -1.26 19.41
N LYS A 358 -22.96 -0.34 19.03
CA LYS A 358 -22.68 0.62 17.95
C LYS A 358 -21.51 1.53 18.31
N GLN A 359 -21.43 1.98 19.55
CA GLN A 359 -20.31 2.81 20.01
C GLN A 359 -18.99 2.04 19.94
N VAL A 360 -18.93 0.78 20.36
CA VAL A 360 -17.71 -0.05 20.26
C VAL A 360 -17.29 -0.28 18.80
N VAL A 361 -18.24 -0.55 17.91
CA VAL A 361 -17.96 -0.66 16.46
C VAL A 361 -17.42 0.67 15.92
N SER A 362 -18.02 1.80 16.32
CA SER A 362 -17.56 3.15 15.96
C SER A 362 -16.16 3.41 16.49
N MET A 363 -15.84 3.00 17.72
CA MET A 363 -14.50 3.11 18.30
C MET A 363 -13.46 2.33 17.49
N LYS A 364 -13.76 1.10 17.07
CA LYS A 364 -12.88 0.31 16.21
C LYS A 364 -12.67 1.01 14.86
N ALA A 365 -13.75 1.42 14.20
CA ALA A 365 -13.67 2.13 12.92
C ALA A 365 -12.89 3.44 13.05
N ASN A 366 -13.08 4.18 14.14
CA ASN A 366 -12.33 5.41 14.41
C ASN A 366 -10.85 5.12 14.63
N PHE A 367 -10.50 4.05 15.35
CA PHE A 367 -9.11 3.63 15.49
C PHE A 367 -8.50 3.35 14.11
N ASP A 368 -9.11 2.47 13.32
CA ASP A 368 -8.63 2.07 12.00
C ASP A 368 -8.46 3.27 11.07
N ASN A 369 -9.43 4.20 11.04
CA ASN A 369 -9.41 5.38 10.18
C ASN A 369 -8.40 6.45 10.62
N THR A 370 -8.03 6.50 11.90
CA THR A 370 -7.13 7.51 12.47
C THR A 370 -5.71 6.99 12.69
N ILE A 371 -5.39 5.75 12.29
CA ILE A 371 -4.03 5.21 12.37
C ILE A 371 -3.00 6.19 11.80
N PRO A 372 -3.16 6.76 10.58
CA PRO A 372 -2.14 7.64 10.01
C PRO A 372 -1.93 8.93 10.81
N ASP A 373 -2.99 9.45 11.47
CA ASP A 373 -2.91 10.65 12.30
C ASP A 373 -1.95 10.44 13.48
N ARG A 374 -1.89 9.22 14.01
CA ARG A 374 -1.00 8.85 15.13
C ARG A 374 0.47 8.92 14.76
N PHE A 375 0.79 8.70 13.48
CA PHE A 375 2.14 8.79 12.91
C PHE A 375 2.42 10.15 12.27
N GLY A 376 1.55 11.15 12.51
CA GLY A 376 1.71 12.51 11.97
C GLY A 376 1.65 12.58 10.44
N ILE A 377 1.01 11.60 9.77
CA ILE A 377 0.92 11.57 8.32
C ILE A 377 -0.10 12.64 7.90
N PRO A 378 0.28 13.61 7.04
CA PRO A 378 -0.60 14.73 6.70
C PRO A 378 -1.88 14.22 6.03
N LYS A 379 -3.00 14.92 6.27
CA LYS A 379 -4.22 14.77 5.47
C LYS A 379 -3.99 15.54 4.16
N GLU A 380 -4.37 14.93 3.05
CA GLU A 380 -4.31 15.56 1.74
C GLU A 380 -5.41 16.58 1.51
#